data_AF-A0AAJ6ALG0-F1
#
_entry.id   AF-A0AAJ6ALG0-F1
#
_cell.length_a   1.000
_cell.length_b   1.000
_cell.length_c   1.000
_cell.angle_alpha   90.00
_cell.angle_beta   90.00
_cell.angle_gamma   90.00
#
_symmetry.space_group_name_H-M   'P 1'
#
loop_
_entity.id
_entity.type
_entity.pdbx_description
1 polymer ?
#
loop_
_entity_poly.entity_id
_entity_poly.type
_entity_poly.pdbx_seq_one_letter_code
_entity_poly.pdbx_strand_id
1 'polypeptide(L)'
;MDERYYRKLKVSDWLSKAEEWKGIKSVLEVCRKRSDNDKESQEKVFYISSLDVDIQILAKCVRGHWEVENKAHWVLDVVYKEDECAVTDEWGAENLAILRRLALKLARLHPKKQSMKGKLTAAGWSDEFRDELLLGV
;
A
#
# COMPACT_ATOMS: atom_id res chain seq x y z
N MET A 1 13.19 17.08 -5.67
CA MET A 1 13.22 16.91 -4.19
C MET A 1 11.79 16.63 -3.73
N ASP A 2 11.55 15.66 -2.83
CA ASP A 2 10.22 15.37 -2.25
C ASP A 2 10.24 15.81 -0.78
N GLU A 3 9.51 16.88 -0.48
CA GLU A 3 9.38 17.41 0.88
C GLU A 3 7.95 17.20 1.39
N ARG A 4 7.84 16.83 2.66
CA ARG A 4 6.54 16.61 3.30
C ARG A 4 6.41 17.33 4.61
N TYR A 5 5.28 17.99 4.77
CA TYR A 5 4.93 18.73 5.97
C TYR A 5 3.63 18.17 6.54
N TYR A 6 3.60 18.02 7.86
CA TYR A 6 2.45 17.49 8.59
C TYR A 6 1.87 18.58 9.48
N ARG A 7 0.54 18.67 9.52
CA ARG A 7 -0.17 19.52 10.47
C ARG A 7 -1.34 18.78 11.08
N LYS A 8 -1.38 18.73 12.42
CA LYS A 8 -2.55 18.23 13.16
C LYS A 8 -3.51 19.40 13.34
N LEU A 9 -4.73 19.23 12.86
CA LEU A 9 -5.83 20.17 13.01
C LEU A 9 -6.80 19.61 14.05
N LYS A 10 -7.25 20.49 14.96
CA LYS A 10 -8.31 20.17 15.92
C LYS A 10 -9.63 20.11 15.16
N VAL A 11 -10.47 19.13 15.48
CA VAL A 11 -11.84 19.07 14.96
C VAL A 11 -12.65 20.19 15.61
N SER A 12 -13.19 21.09 14.79
CA SER A 12 -14.11 22.15 15.19
C SER A 12 -14.96 22.55 13.99
N ASP A 13 -15.67 23.67 14.10
CA ASP A 13 -16.69 24.14 13.15
C ASP A 13 -16.19 24.39 11.70
N TRP A 14 -14.87 24.37 11.46
CA TRP A 14 -14.32 24.45 10.10
C TRP A 14 -14.53 23.16 9.29
N LEU A 15 -14.68 22.00 9.98
CA LEU A 15 -15.01 20.74 9.35
C LEU A 15 -16.52 20.54 9.44
N SER A 16 -17.23 20.99 8.41
CA SER A 16 -18.67 20.73 8.32
C SER A 16 -18.95 19.23 8.35
N LYS A 17 -20.06 18.82 8.98
CA LYS A 17 -20.47 17.42 9.11
C LYS A 17 -19.45 16.54 9.86
N ALA A 18 -18.62 17.11 10.73
CA ALA A 18 -17.71 16.33 11.57
C ALA A 18 -18.48 15.28 12.40
N GLU A 19 -19.72 15.59 12.77
CA GLU A 19 -20.66 14.73 13.47
C GLU A 19 -21.06 13.46 12.69
N GLU A 20 -20.98 13.46 11.35
CA GLU A 20 -21.23 12.27 10.52
C GLU A 20 -20.10 11.23 10.68
N TRP A 21 -18.91 11.66 11.08
CA TRP A 21 -17.73 10.81 11.25
C TRP A 21 -17.61 10.32 12.69
N LYS A 22 -18.27 9.18 12.97
CA LYS A 22 -18.31 8.58 14.31
C LYS A 22 -16.91 8.43 14.92
N GLY A 23 -16.70 9.13 16.03
CA GLY A 23 -15.48 9.01 16.83
C GLY A 23 -14.29 9.80 16.30
N ILE A 24 -14.47 10.72 15.36
CA ILE A 24 -13.40 11.62 14.90
C ILE A 24 -12.82 12.44 16.07
N LYS A 25 -11.50 12.52 16.15
CA LYS A 25 -10.78 13.30 17.17
C LYS A 25 -9.72 14.23 16.61
N SER A 26 -9.14 13.89 15.46
CA SER A 26 -8.14 14.73 14.81
C SER A 26 -8.22 14.66 13.29
N VAL A 27 -7.75 15.72 12.64
CA VAL A 27 -7.49 15.74 11.20
C VAL A 27 -6.01 15.98 10.97
N LEU A 28 -5.38 15.20 10.10
CA LEU A 28 -4.00 15.39 9.67
C LEU A 28 -3.99 15.95 8.25
N GLU A 29 -3.45 17.15 8.08
CA GLU A 29 -3.06 17.69 6.78
C GLU A 29 -1.64 17.22 6.44
N VAL A 30 -1.47 16.65 5.25
CA VAL A 30 -0.20 16.27 4.68
C VAL A 30 0.02 17.10 3.42
N CYS A 31 0.98 18.01 3.47
CA CYS A 31 1.45 18.74 2.30
C CYS A 31 2.62 17.99 1.68
N ARG A 32 2.54 17.69 0.39
CA ARG A 32 3.61 17.08 -0.41
C ARG A 32 4.08 18.09 -1.44
N LYS A 33 5.37 18.38 -1.47
CA LYS A 33 5.99 19.23 -2.48
C LYS A 33 6.94 18.39 -3.30
N ARG A 34 6.76 18.39 -4.61
CA ARG A 34 7.63 17.71 -5.55
C ARG A 34 8.12 18.70 -6.60
N SER A 35 9.43 18.80 -6.74
CA SER A 35 10.09 19.51 -7.83
C SER A 35 10.63 18.49 -8.84
N ASP A 36 10.20 18.60 -10.10
CA ASP A 36 10.61 17.73 -11.21
C ASP A 36 10.80 18.61 -12.47
N ASN A 37 11.99 18.57 -13.07
CA ASN A 37 12.37 19.33 -14.28
C ASN A 37 11.81 20.78 -14.32
N ASP A 38 12.21 21.61 -13.35
CA ASP A 38 11.81 23.01 -13.17
C ASP A 38 10.31 23.27 -12.91
N LYS A 39 9.51 22.21 -12.69
CA LYS A 39 8.12 22.34 -12.28
C LYS A 39 7.96 21.96 -10.81
N GLU A 40 7.51 22.91 -10.02
CA GLU A 40 7.09 22.67 -8.64
C GLU A 40 5.60 22.32 -8.61
N SER A 41 5.28 21.24 -7.90
CA SER A 41 3.91 20.83 -7.63
C SER A 41 3.73 20.67 -6.13
N GLN A 42 2.58 21.13 -5.63
CA GLN A 42 2.19 20.97 -4.24
C GLN A 42 0.82 20.32 -4.16
N GLU A 43 0.73 19.25 -3.38
CA GLU A 43 -0.51 18.54 -3.07
C GLU A 43 -0.80 18.66 -1.57
N LYS A 44 -2.08 18.84 -1.21
CA LYS A 44 -2.57 18.74 0.16
C LYS A 44 -3.54 17.58 0.27
N VAL A 45 -3.28 16.67 1.18
CA VAL A 45 -4.15 15.53 1.48
C VAL A 45 -4.57 15.60 2.95
N PHE A 46 -5.86 15.40 3.21
CA PHE A 46 -6.41 15.39 4.56
C PHE A 46 -6.79 13.97 4.98
N TYR A 47 -6.39 13.58 6.18
CA TYR A 47 -6.74 12.31 6.80
C TYR A 47 -7.53 12.58 8.07
N ILE A 48 -8.67 11.91 8.23
CA ILE A 48 -9.44 11.92 9.47
C ILE A 48 -9.02 10.77 10.37
N SER A 49 -8.99 10.98 11.68
CA SER A 49 -8.61 9.95 12.65
C SER A 49 -9.47 9.98 13.89
N SER A 50 -9.81 8.80 14.39
CA SER A 50 -10.40 8.62 15.72
C SER A 50 -9.36 8.65 16.85
N LEU A 51 -8.08 8.78 16.50
CA LEU A 51 -6.98 8.91 17.44
C LEU A 51 -6.75 10.39 17.78
N ASP A 52 -6.51 10.65 19.06
CA ASP A 52 -5.99 11.94 19.54
C ASP A 52 -4.57 11.72 20.07
N VAL A 53 -3.62 11.59 19.15
CA VAL A 53 -2.22 11.30 19.44
C VAL A 53 -1.31 12.35 18.82
N ASP A 54 -0.03 12.32 19.17
CA ASP A 54 0.96 13.24 18.63
C ASP A 54 1.09 13.13 17.11
N ILE A 55 1.46 14.26 16.50
CA ILE A 55 1.61 14.38 15.05
C ILE A 55 2.62 13.38 14.47
N GLN A 56 3.65 13.03 15.23
CA GLN A 56 4.66 12.04 14.81
C GLN A 56 4.06 10.65 14.65
N ILE A 57 3.13 10.28 15.52
CA ILE A 57 2.43 8.98 15.46
C ILE A 57 1.48 8.99 14.24
N LEU A 58 0.70 10.05 14.06
CA LEU A 58 -0.18 10.20 12.89
C LEU A 58 0.60 10.16 11.57
N ALA A 59 1.73 10.87 11.50
CA ALA A 59 2.62 10.86 10.33
C ALA A 59 3.16 9.46 10.05
N LYS A 60 3.58 8.72 11.10
CA LYS A 60 4.01 7.32 10.98
C LYS A 60 2.87 6.40 10.48
N CYS A 61 1.65 6.57 10.98
CA CYS A 61 0.49 5.82 10.52
C CYS A 61 0.22 6.05 9.03
N VAL A 62 0.20 7.32 8.59
CA VAL A 62 0.01 7.64 7.17
C VAL A 62 1.14 7.06 6.32
N ARG A 63 2.40 7.17 6.77
CA ARG A 63 3.54 6.57 6.06
C ARG A 63 3.41 5.04 5.98
N GLY A 64 3.04 4.40 7.07
CA GLY A 64 2.83 2.94 7.13
C GLY A 64 1.69 2.47 6.24
N HIS A 65 0.60 3.25 6.13
CA HIS A 65 -0.49 2.96 5.20
C HIS A 65 0.02 2.90 3.74
N TRP A 66 0.80 3.89 3.31
CA TRP A 66 1.43 3.88 1.98
C TRP A 66 2.43 2.73 1.80
N GLU A 67 3.08 2.25 2.86
CA GLU A 67 3.94 1.07 2.73
C GLU A 67 3.16 -0.20 2.41
N VAL A 68 1.94 -0.35 2.94
CA VAL A 68 1.07 -1.49 2.60
C VAL A 68 0.72 -1.46 1.12
N GLU A 69 0.33 -0.29 0.61
CA GLU A 69 -0.02 -0.11 -0.79
C GLU A 69 1.18 -0.33 -1.72
N ASN A 70 2.32 0.29 -1.43
CA ASN A 70 3.52 0.15 -2.24
C ASN A 70 4.10 -1.26 -2.21
N LYS A 71 4.10 -1.93 -1.04
CA LYS A 71 4.66 -3.27 -0.93
C LYS A 71 3.67 -4.28 -1.47
N ALA A 72 2.43 -4.32 -1.01
CA ALA A 72 1.48 -5.36 -1.40
C ALA A 72 0.79 -5.05 -2.74
N HIS A 73 0.01 -3.97 -2.80
CA HIS A 73 -0.89 -3.68 -3.92
C HIS A 73 -0.13 -3.50 -5.23
N TRP A 74 0.86 -2.62 -5.27
CA TRP A 74 1.61 -2.37 -6.51
C TRP A 74 2.19 -3.66 -7.13
N VAL A 75 2.66 -4.59 -6.30
CA VAL A 75 3.20 -5.86 -6.81
C VAL A 75 2.08 -6.76 -7.34
N LEU A 76 0.92 -6.78 -6.69
CA LEU A 76 -0.25 -7.51 -7.19
C LEU A 76 -0.73 -6.91 -8.52
N ASP A 77 -0.86 -5.59 -8.58
CA ASP A 77 -1.37 -4.88 -9.76
C ASP A 77 -0.42 -5.05 -10.95
N VAL A 78 0.89 -4.89 -10.75
CA VAL A 78 1.87 -4.90 -11.86
C VAL A 78 2.41 -6.29 -12.19
N VAL A 79 2.68 -7.12 -11.19
CA VAL A 79 3.29 -8.45 -11.42
C VAL A 79 2.23 -9.51 -11.69
N TYR A 80 1.09 -9.46 -10.99
CA TYR A 80 -0.02 -10.38 -11.22
C TYR A 80 -1.09 -9.85 -12.16
N LYS A 81 -0.98 -8.58 -12.61
CA LYS A 81 -1.96 -7.96 -13.51
C LYS A 81 -3.36 -8.05 -12.92
N GLU A 82 -3.48 -7.81 -11.62
CA GLU A 82 -4.73 -7.98 -10.89
C GLU A 82 -5.83 -7.05 -11.43
N ASP A 83 -5.48 -5.82 -11.79
CA ASP A 83 -6.39 -4.87 -12.46
C ASP A 83 -6.86 -5.33 -13.85
N GLU A 84 -6.05 -6.14 -14.56
CA GLU A 84 -6.41 -6.69 -15.88
C GLU A 84 -7.19 -8.02 -15.76
N CYS A 85 -7.39 -8.52 -14.53
CA CYS A 85 -8.00 -9.82 -14.30
C CYS A 85 -9.51 -9.79 -14.57
N ALA A 86 -9.94 -10.33 -15.71
CA ALA A 86 -11.35 -10.36 -16.12
C ALA A 86 -12.20 -11.46 -15.45
N VAL A 87 -11.78 -12.00 -14.30
CA VAL A 87 -12.59 -12.98 -13.55
C VAL A 87 -13.80 -12.27 -12.97
N THR A 88 -14.99 -12.66 -13.40
CA THR A 88 -16.26 -12.07 -12.96
C THR A 88 -17.01 -12.90 -11.92
N ASP A 89 -16.57 -14.15 -11.68
CA ASP A 89 -17.09 -14.98 -10.60
C ASP A 89 -16.59 -14.48 -9.24
N GLU A 90 -17.51 -14.25 -8.30
CA GLU A 90 -17.21 -13.66 -6.99
C GLU A 90 -16.24 -14.54 -6.18
N TRP A 91 -16.50 -15.85 -6.12
CA TRP A 91 -15.65 -16.82 -5.44
C TRP A 91 -14.30 -16.98 -6.15
N GLY A 92 -14.30 -16.96 -7.48
CA GLY A 92 -13.10 -17.02 -8.31
C GLY A 92 -12.16 -15.84 -8.05
N ALA A 93 -12.71 -14.62 -7.97
CA ALA A 93 -11.95 -13.41 -7.68
C ALA A 93 -11.32 -13.47 -6.28
N GLU A 94 -12.10 -13.87 -5.26
CA GLU A 94 -11.60 -14.01 -3.89
C GLU A 94 -10.49 -15.08 -3.78
N ASN A 95 -10.74 -16.27 -4.31
CA ASN A 95 -9.78 -17.37 -4.29
C ASN A 95 -8.46 -16.98 -4.96
N LEU A 96 -8.55 -16.33 -6.12
CA LEU A 96 -7.38 -15.91 -6.86
C LEU A 96 -6.59 -14.84 -6.10
N ALA A 97 -7.26 -13.89 -5.47
CA ALA A 97 -6.63 -12.87 -4.65
C ALA A 97 -5.88 -13.50 -3.45
N ILE A 98 -6.45 -14.52 -2.81
CA ILE A 98 -5.78 -15.28 -1.73
C ILE A 98 -4.53 -15.98 -2.25
N LEU A 99 -4.64 -16.72 -3.36
CA LEU A 99 -3.53 -17.48 -3.95
C LEU A 99 -2.37 -16.57 -4.39
N ARG A 100 -2.67 -15.44 -5.05
CA ARG A 100 -1.66 -14.45 -5.45
C ARG A 100 -0.92 -13.87 -4.24
N ARG A 101 -1.65 -13.53 -3.17
CA ARG A 101 -1.05 -13.05 -1.92
C ARG A 101 -0.17 -14.11 -1.26
N LEU A 102 -0.59 -15.38 -1.28
CA LEU A 102 0.21 -16.50 -0.76
C LEU A 102 1.52 -16.64 -1.55
N ALA A 103 1.44 -16.77 -2.88
CA ALA A 103 2.59 -16.90 -3.74
C ALA A 103 3.56 -15.71 -3.64
N LEU A 104 3.03 -14.48 -3.53
CA LEU A 104 3.83 -13.28 -3.28
C LEU A 104 4.58 -13.34 -1.94
N LYS A 105 3.92 -13.80 -0.87
CA LYS A 105 4.56 -13.95 0.44
C LYS A 105 5.69 -14.99 0.40
N LEU A 106 5.46 -16.13 -0.23
CA LEU A 106 6.49 -17.17 -0.39
C LEU A 106 7.71 -16.64 -1.18
N ALA A 107 7.46 -15.98 -2.31
CA ALA A 107 8.53 -15.35 -3.09
C ALA A 107 9.33 -14.30 -2.30
N ARG A 108 8.70 -13.59 -1.36
CA ARG A 108 9.41 -12.65 -0.46
C ARG A 108 10.32 -13.32 0.54
N LEU A 109 9.89 -14.45 1.09
CA LEU A 109 10.68 -15.21 2.07
C LEU A 109 11.90 -15.87 1.44
N HIS A 110 11.82 -16.19 0.15
CA HIS A 110 12.92 -16.82 -0.58
C HIS A 110 14.22 -15.97 -0.56
N PRO A 111 15.39 -16.53 -0.17
CA PRO A 111 16.62 -15.75 0.08
C PRO A 111 17.27 -15.18 -1.20
N LYS A 112 17.01 -15.80 -2.36
CA LYS A 112 17.55 -15.39 -3.67
C LYS A 112 17.29 -13.89 -3.95
N LYS A 113 18.34 -13.14 -4.26
CA LYS A 113 18.27 -11.70 -4.56
C LYS A 113 17.87 -11.47 -6.02
N GLN A 114 16.58 -11.60 -6.30
CA GLN A 114 15.98 -11.33 -7.61
C GLN A 114 14.71 -10.49 -7.47
N SER A 115 14.28 -9.86 -8.57
CA SER A 115 13.00 -9.15 -8.61
C SER A 115 11.84 -10.11 -8.33
N MET A 116 10.73 -9.57 -7.80
CA MET A 116 9.56 -10.40 -7.47
C MET A 116 9.00 -11.10 -8.71
N LYS A 117 8.95 -10.38 -9.84
CA LYS A 117 8.62 -10.95 -11.15
C LYS A 117 9.57 -12.08 -11.53
N GLY A 118 10.88 -11.89 -11.36
CA GLY A 118 11.88 -12.92 -11.69
C GLY A 118 11.70 -14.20 -10.87
N LYS A 119 11.45 -14.09 -9.56
CA LYS A 119 11.17 -15.25 -8.70
C LYS A 119 9.90 -15.99 -9.14
N LEU A 120 8.83 -15.25 -9.39
CA LEU A 120 7.54 -15.85 -9.80
C LEU A 120 7.64 -16.50 -11.19
N THR A 121 8.34 -15.88 -12.14
CA THR A 121 8.61 -16.48 -13.45
C THR A 121 9.47 -17.73 -13.34
N ALA A 122 10.53 -17.70 -12.51
CA ALA A 122 11.38 -18.87 -12.28
C ALA A 122 10.58 -20.06 -11.70
N ALA A 123 9.67 -19.81 -10.76
CA ALA A 123 8.80 -20.85 -10.20
C ALA A 123 7.78 -21.40 -11.22
N GLY A 124 7.47 -20.62 -12.26
CA GLY A 124 6.66 -21.11 -13.39
C GLY A 124 7.46 -21.97 -14.38
N TRP A 125 8.79 -21.88 -14.40
CA TRP A 125 9.65 -22.47 -15.44
C TRP A 125 10.55 -23.60 -14.94
N SER A 126 10.78 -23.72 -13.64
CA SER A 126 11.56 -24.80 -13.03
C SER A 126 10.77 -25.40 -11.88
N ASP A 127 10.56 -26.71 -11.97
CA ASP A 127 9.88 -27.47 -10.93
C ASP A 127 10.72 -27.46 -9.65
N GLU A 128 12.04 -27.55 -9.77
CA GLU A 128 12.97 -27.48 -8.64
C GLU A 128 12.86 -26.14 -7.91
N PHE A 129 12.87 -25.02 -8.64
CA PHE A 129 12.74 -23.70 -8.03
C PHE A 129 11.32 -23.46 -7.46
N ARG A 130 10.30 -24.07 -8.08
CA ARG A 130 8.94 -24.02 -7.55
C ARG A 130 8.84 -24.74 -6.22
N ASP A 131 9.45 -25.93 -6.12
CA ASP A 131 9.47 -26.72 -4.89
C ASP A 131 10.29 -26.01 -3.80
N GLU A 132 11.45 -25.44 -4.14
CA GLU A 132 12.23 -24.59 -3.22
C GLU A 132 11.39 -23.44 -2.66
N LEU A 133 10.58 -22.80 -3.51
CA LEU A 133 9.74 -21.67 -3.12
C LEU A 133 8.51 -22.08 -2.30
N LEU A 134 7.90 -23.23 -2.58
CA LEU A 134 6.71 -23.72 -1.89
C LEU A 134 7.02 -24.44 -0.58
N LEU A 135 8.10 -25.22 -0.56
CA LEU A 135 8.42 -26.18 0.51
C LEU A 135 9.70 -25.79 1.27
N GLY A 136 10.54 -24.90 0.73
CA GLY A 136 11.80 -24.50 1.35
C GLY A 136 12.89 -25.59 1.31
N VAL A 137 12.78 -26.54 0.37
CA VAL A 137 13.70 -27.68 0.20
C VAL A 137 14.42 -27.66 -1.13
#